data_AF-A0A383DXV2-F1
#
_entry.id   AF-A0A383DXV2-F1
#
_cell.length_a   1.000
_cell.length_b   1.000
_cell.length_c   1.000
_cell.angle_alpha   90.00
_cell.angle_beta   90.00
_cell.angle_gamma   90.00
#
_symmetry.space_group_name_H-M   'P 1'
#
loop_
_entity.id
_entity.type
_entity.pdbx_description
1 polymer ?
#
loop_
_entity_poly.entity_id
_entity_poly.type
_entity_poly.pdbx_seq_one_letter_code
_entity_poly.pdbx_strand_id
1 'polypeptide(L)'
;VPGPRYTSYPPATRFSGEYDEERLRELIQANKQSERDLSLYCHIPFCESLCWFCGCTTVITSQHEEGTGYLDYLNREMALFREGGMGYRKIVQMHLGGGTPTFLQPDEIKRLGSIL
;
A
#
# COMPACT_ATOMS: atom_id res chain seq x y z
N VAL A 1 -3.78 32.67 8.37
CA VAL A 1 -4.70 31.74 9.06
C VAL A 1 -4.31 30.31 8.69
N PRO A 2 -4.06 29.39 9.63
CA PRO A 2 -3.82 27.98 9.30
C PRO A 2 -5.10 27.41 8.66
N GLY A 3 -4.99 26.90 7.43
CA GLY A 3 -6.09 26.20 6.74
C GLY A 3 -6.08 24.70 7.05
N PRO A 4 -7.18 23.97 6.76
CA PRO A 4 -7.19 22.52 6.90
C PRO A 4 -6.16 21.90 5.95
N ARG A 5 -5.43 20.88 6.44
CA ARG A 5 -4.51 20.11 5.59
C ARG A 5 -5.34 19.12 4.78
N TYR A 6 -5.65 19.45 3.53
CA TYR A 6 -6.37 18.56 2.63
C TYR A 6 -5.41 17.58 1.97
N THR A 7 -5.44 16.32 2.43
CA THR A 7 -4.65 15.23 1.85
C THR A 7 -5.30 14.64 0.59
N SER A 8 -6.63 14.74 0.49
CA SER A 8 -7.43 14.36 -0.68
C SER A 8 -8.73 15.17 -0.71
N TYR A 9 -9.42 15.14 -1.85
CA TYR A 9 -10.78 15.65 -1.96
C TYR A 9 -11.66 14.65 -2.74
N PRO A 10 -12.78 14.16 -2.16
CA PRO A 10 -13.20 14.33 -0.77
C PRO A 10 -12.19 13.75 0.26
N PRO A 11 -12.21 14.21 1.52
CA PRO A 11 -11.30 13.71 2.56
C PRO A 11 -11.68 12.28 3.00
N ALA A 12 -10.73 11.57 3.63
CA ALA A 12 -10.93 10.21 4.14
C ALA A 12 -12.09 10.08 5.16
N THR A 13 -12.49 11.16 5.82
CA THR A 13 -13.69 11.20 6.68
C THR A 13 -15.00 10.97 5.93
N ARG A 14 -14.95 10.92 4.59
CA ARG A 14 -16.07 10.56 3.71
C ARG A 14 -16.02 9.11 3.24
N PHE A 15 -15.04 8.32 3.65
CA PHE A 15 -15.04 6.88 3.33
C PHE A 15 -16.23 6.22 4.03
N SER A 16 -16.97 5.42 3.25
CA SER A 16 -18.18 4.70 3.67
C SER A 16 -18.00 3.21 3.39
N GLY A 17 -18.85 2.38 3.97
CA GLY A 17 -18.92 0.95 3.66
C GLY A 17 -19.58 0.63 2.32
N GLU A 18 -19.85 1.63 1.47
CA GLU A 18 -20.50 1.46 0.16
C GLU A 18 -19.56 0.87 -0.91
N TYR A 19 -18.27 0.75 -0.60
CA TYR A 19 -17.25 0.17 -1.47
C TYR A 19 -16.87 -1.21 -0.94
N ASP A 20 -17.70 -2.20 -1.26
CA ASP A 20 -17.44 -3.60 -0.99
C ASP A 20 -16.57 -4.26 -2.08
N GLU A 21 -16.39 -5.57 -1.98
CA GLU A 21 -15.57 -6.33 -2.92
C GLU A 21 -16.10 -6.27 -4.35
N GLU A 22 -17.42 -6.39 -4.55
CA GLU A 22 -18.04 -6.36 -5.87
C GLU A 22 -17.81 -5.00 -6.52
N ARG A 23 -18.09 -3.92 -5.77
CA ARG A 23 -17.87 -2.56 -6.25
C ARG A 23 -16.40 -2.28 -6.58
N LEU A 24 -15.47 -2.78 -5.78
CA LEU A 24 -14.04 -2.66 -6.07
C LEU A 24 -13.67 -3.37 -7.39
N ARG A 25 -14.17 -4.59 -7.61
CA ARG A 25 -13.91 -5.36 -8.85
C ARG A 25 -14.43 -4.61 -10.07
N GLU A 26 -15.64 -4.02 -10.01
CA GLU A 26 -16.19 -3.18 -11.07
C GLU A 26 -15.28 -1.99 -11.41
N LEU A 27 -14.82 -1.27 -10.38
CA LEU A 27 -13.95 -0.11 -10.54
C LEU A 27 -12.60 -0.49 -11.16
N ILE A 28 -12.03 -1.64 -10.78
CA ILE A 28 -10.81 -2.18 -11.40
C ILE A 28 -11.05 -2.48 -12.89
N GLN A 29 -12.15 -3.15 -13.25
CA GLN A 29 -12.44 -3.44 -14.66
C GLN A 29 -12.67 -2.18 -15.49
N ALA A 30 -13.36 -1.18 -14.93
CA ALA A 30 -13.54 0.11 -15.58
C ALA A 30 -12.18 0.84 -15.75
N ASN A 31 -11.33 0.82 -14.73
CA ASN A 31 -10.02 1.46 -14.76
C ASN A 31 -9.10 0.87 -15.83
N LYS A 32 -9.17 -0.43 -16.10
CA LYS A 32 -8.36 -1.10 -17.14
C LYS A 32 -8.56 -0.52 -18.54
N GLN A 33 -9.72 0.08 -18.82
CA GLN A 33 -10.02 0.71 -20.10
C GLN A 33 -9.30 2.06 -20.29
N SER A 34 -8.72 2.62 -19.21
CA SER A 34 -7.88 3.82 -19.26
C SER A 34 -6.57 3.53 -19.98
N GLU A 35 -5.89 4.52 -20.56
CA GLU A 35 -4.51 4.36 -21.07
C GLU A 35 -3.44 4.84 -20.07
N ARG A 36 -3.86 5.31 -18.87
CA ARG A 36 -2.93 5.90 -17.88
C ARG A 36 -2.01 4.87 -17.22
N ASP A 37 -0.72 5.14 -17.19
CA ASP A 37 0.24 4.35 -16.41
C ASP A 37 -0.08 4.36 -14.90
N LEU A 38 0.44 3.38 -14.16
CA LEU A 38 0.19 3.20 -12.73
C LEU A 38 1.25 3.87 -11.85
N SER A 39 0.80 4.41 -10.73
CA SER A 39 1.65 4.76 -9.59
C SER A 39 1.33 3.82 -8.44
N LEU A 40 2.34 3.15 -7.89
CA LEU A 40 2.19 2.19 -6.82
C LEU A 40 2.69 2.76 -5.49
N TYR A 41 1.87 2.63 -4.45
CA TYR A 41 2.23 2.92 -3.06
C TYR A 41 2.18 1.62 -2.27
N CYS A 42 3.27 1.25 -1.61
CA CYS A 42 3.33 0.11 -0.72
C CYS A 42 3.62 0.60 0.70
N HIS A 43 2.75 0.23 1.64
CA HIS A 43 2.85 0.63 3.04
C HIS A 43 3.59 -0.43 3.84
N ILE A 44 4.75 -0.11 4.39
CA ILE A 44 5.50 -0.95 5.32
C ILE A 44 5.27 -0.39 6.73
N PRO A 45 4.43 -1.03 7.56
CA PRO A 45 3.93 -0.41 8.79
C PRO A 45 4.95 -0.43 9.94
N PHE A 46 6.10 -1.09 9.81
CA PHE A 46 6.95 -1.40 10.97
C PHE A 46 7.92 -0.28 11.33
N CYS A 47 8.11 -0.07 12.64
CA CYS A 47 9.19 0.74 13.21
C CYS A 47 9.81 0.00 14.39
N GLU A 48 11.14 0.04 14.54
CA GLU A 48 11.81 -0.57 15.70
C GLU A 48 11.54 0.16 17.02
N SER A 49 11.28 1.47 16.94
CA SER A 49 11.08 2.31 18.11
C SER A 49 9.94 3.31 17.91
N LEU A 50 9.31 3.69 19.02
CA LEU A 50 8.23 4.67 19.04
C LEU A 50 8.81 6.10 19.06
N CYS A 51 8.60 6.84 17.98
CA CYS A 51 8.79 8.29 18.01
C CYS A 51 7.56 8.96 18.62
N TRP A 52 7.74 9.70 19.72
CA TRP A 52 6.65 10.33 20.49
C TRP A 52 5.81 11.35 19.70
N PHE A 53 6.36 11.89 18.62
CA PHE A 53 5.68 12.82 17.72
C PHE A 53 4.99 12.14 16.53
N CYS A 54 5.11 10.81 16.38
CA CYS A 54 4.63 10.10 15.20
C CYS A 54 3.10 9.99 15.19
N GLY A 55 2.49 10.43 14.09
CA GLY A 55 1.06 10.24 13.80
C GLY A 55 0.81 9.33 12.60
N CYS A 56 1.82 8.57 12.15
CA CYS A 56 1.69 7.63 11.04
C CYS A 56 1.00 6.34 11.50
N THR A 57 0.34 5.65 10.58
CA THR A 57 -0.12 4.28 10.81
C THR A 57 1.10 3.37 10.88
N THR A 58 1.43 2.88 12.07
CA THR A 58 2.63 2.06 12.29
C THR A 58 2.40 0.98 13.35
N VAL A 59 3.21 -0.08 13.29
CA VAL A 59 3.35 -1.13 14.29
C VAL A 59 4.77 -1.05 14.85
N ILE A 60 4.90 -0.89 16.18
CA ILE A 60 6.21 -0.82 16.84
C ILE A 60 6.63 -2.23 17.25
N THR A 61 7.73 -2.73 16.71
CA THR A 61 8.25 -4.07 17.01
C THR A 61 9.75 -4.15 16.68
N SER A 62 10.50 -4.92 17.47
CA SER A 62 11.89 -5.28 17.17
C SER A 62 12.03 -6.67 16.53
N GLN A 63 10.92 -7.38 16.32
CA GLN A 63 10.88 -8.70 15.69
C GLN A 63 10.88 -8.53 14.17
N HIS A 64 12.03 -8.64 13.52
CA HIS A 64 12.13 -8.46 12.07
C HIS A 64 11.39 -9.55 11.26
N GLU A 65 11.14 -10.74 11.84
CA GLU A 65 10.31 -11.76 11.18
C GLU A 65 8.89 -11.30 10.81
N GLU A 66 8.36 -10.28 11.50
CA GLU A 66 7.07 -9.66 11.17
C GLU A 66 7.10 -9.03 9.76
N GLY A 67 8.26 -8.51 9.34
CA GLY A 67 8.48 -8.00 7.98
C GLY A 67 8.36 -9.11 6.95
N THR A 68 9.00 -10.26 7.20
CA THR A 68 8.90 -11.45 6.33
C THR A 68 7.46 -11.95 6.23
N GLY A 69 6.76 -12.10 7.35
CA GLY A 69 5.37 -12.53 7.37
C GLY A 69 4.45 -11.55 6.64
N TYR A 70 4.69 -10.24 6.77
CA TYR A 70 3.96 -9.22 6.04
C TYR A 70 4.15 -9.31 4.52
N LEU A 71 5.37 -9.60 4.05
CA LEU A 71 5.63 -9.85 2.63
C LEU A 71 4.87 -11.08 2.09
N ASP A 72 4.64 -12.11 2.91
CA ASP A 72 3.81 -13.26 2.52
C ASP A 72 2.36 -12.83 2.27
N TYR A 73 1.81 -11.96 3.13
CA TYR A 73 0.46 -11.42 2.96
C TYR A 73 0.37 -10.48 1.76
N LEU A 74 1.34 -9.59 1.55
CA LEU A 74 1.41 -8.74 0.35
C LEU A 74 1.45 -9.57 -0.93
N ASN A 75 2.20 -10.68 -0.95
CA ASN A 75 2.23 -11.57 -2.10
C ASN A 75 0.86 -12.21 -2.39
N ARG A 76 0.13 -12.60 -1.34
CA ARG A 76 -1.24 -13.12 -1.48
C ARG A 76 -2.21 -12.05 -1.97
N GLU A 77 -2.11 -10.83 -1.45
CA GLU A 77 -2.92 -9.69 -1.90
C GLU A 77 -2.67 -9.39 -3.38
N MET A 78 -1.41 -9.31 -3.81
CA MET A 78 -1.07 -9.10 -5.22
C MET A 78 -1.55 -10.24 -6.12
N ALA A 79 -1.56 -11.49 -5.64
CA ALA A 79 -2.15 -12.61 -6.36
C ALA A 79 -3.66 -12.40 -6.59
N LEU A 80 -4.41 -11.94 -5.58
CA LEU A 80 -5.84 -11.62 -5.72
C LEU A 80 -6.11 -10.51 -6.75
N PHE A 81 -5.27 -9.48 -6.80
CA PHE A 81 -5.39 -8.43 -7.81
C PHE A 81 -5.07 -8.93 -9.23
N ARG A 82 -4.08 -9.83 -9.37
CA ARG A 82 -3.73 -10.47 -10.65
C ARG A 82 -4.88 -11.36 -11.14
N GLU A 83 -5.43 -12.20 -10.27
CA GLU A 83 -6.59 -13.06 -10.56
C GLU A 83 -7.87 -12.25 -10.83
N GLY A 84 -8.06 -11.14 -10.11
CA GLY A 84 -9.12 -10.16 -10.34
C GLY A 84 -8.97 -9.40 -11.67
N GLY A 85 -7.92 -9.69 -12.42
CA GLY A 85 -7.76 -9.29 -13.80
C GLY A 85 -7.16 -7.90 -13.97
N MET A 86 -6.43 -7.33 -13.00
CA MET A 86 -5.77 -6.01 -13.12
C MET A 86 -4.89 -5.87 -14.38
N GLY A 87 -4.46 -6.99 -14.98
CA GLY A 87 -3.74 -7.03 -16.25
C GLY A 87 -2.33 -6.44 -16.13
N TYR A 88 -1.60 -6.42 -17.26
CA TYR A 88 -0.26 -5.83 -17.29
C TYR A 88 -0.36 -4.34 -17.64
N ARG A 89 0.04 -3.49 -16.70
CA ARG A 89 0.12 -2.03 -16.85
C ARG A 89 1.52 -1.57 -16.50
N LYS A 90 2.00 -0.57 -17.22
CA LYS A 90 3.29 0.04 -16.92
C LYS A 90 3.20 0.80 -15.60
N ILE A 91 4.07 0.45 -14.65
CA ILE A 91 4.26 1.21 -13.42
C ILE A 91 5.33 2.26 -13.71
N VAL A 92 4.99 3.55 -13.54
CA VAL A 92 5.92 4.67 -13.76
C VAL A 92 6.44 5.28 -12.47
N GLN A 93 5.80 4.97 -11.35
CA GLN A 93 6.21 5.44 -10.03
C GLN A 93 5.95 4.35 -9.00
N MET A 94 6.91 4.15 -8.09
CA MET A 94 6.75 3.30 -6.91
C MET A 94 7.23 4.07 -5.68
N HIS A 95 6.42 4.08 -4.63
CA HIS A 95 6.74 4.70 -3.36
C HIS A 95 6.54 3.70 -2.23
N LEU A 96 7.58 3.53 -1.42
CA LEU A 96 7.53 2.76 -0.18
C LEU A 96 7.41 3.75 0.98
N GLY A 97 6.36 3.63 1.78
CA GLY A 97 6.12 4.50 2.93
C GLY A 97 5.54 3.75 4.12
N GLY A 98 5.07 4.47 5.12
CA GLY A 98 4.39 3.91 6.29
C GLY A 98 5.12 4.22 7.58
N GLY A 99 5.58 3.18 8.28
CA GLY A 99 6.57 3.32 9.33
C GLY A 99 7.95 3.57 8.72
N THR A 100 8.80 2.57 8.81
CA THR A 100 10.17 2.61 8.30
C THR A 100 10.32 1.57 7.20
N PRO A 101 10.26 1.92 5.89
CA PRO A 101 10.45 0.95 4.81
C PRO A 101 11.76 0.16 4.91
N THR A 102 12.80 0.77 5.47
CA THR A 102 14.10 0.13 5.75
C THR A 102 14.12 -0.74 7.00
N PHE A 103 12.96 -1.01 7.62
CA PHE A 103 12.79 -2.10 8.58
C PHE A 103 12.99 -3.47 7.90
N LEU A 104 12.61 -3.55 6.62
CA LEU A 104 12.90 -4.69 5.76
C LEU A 104 14.41 -4.76 5.48
N GLN A 105 14.96 -5.95 5.62
CA GLN A 105 16.34 -6.25 5.27
C GLN A 105 16.54 -6.18 3.75
N PRO A 106 17.79 -6.01 3.25
CA PRO A 106 18.05 -5.85 1.82
C PRO A 106 17.45 -6.96 0.93
N ASP A 107 17.47 -8.21 1.38
CA ASP A 107 16.89 -9.33 0.62
C ASP A 107 15.35 -9.34 0.66
N GLU A 108 14.76 -8.82 1.73
CA GLU A 108 13.30 -8.60 1.82
C GLU A 108 12.85 -7.47 0.89
N ILE A 109 13.66 -6.41 0.71
CA ILE A 109 13.39 -5.36 -0.27
C ILE A 109 13.46 -5.91 -1.70
N LYS A 110 14.46 -6.76 -2.01
CA LYS A 110 14.51 -7.45 -3.31
C LYS A 110 13.30 -8.35 -3.52
N ARG A 111 12.89 -9.06 -2.47
CA ARG A 111 11.70 -9.91 -2.47
C ARG A 111 10.44 -9.08 -2.74
N LEU A 112 10.27 -7.94 -2.06
CA LEU A 112 9.18 -7.00 -2.31
C LEU A 112 9.15 -6.57 -3.79
N GLY A 113 10.30 -6.22 -4.37
CA GLY A 113 10.39 -5.89 -5.80
C GLY A 113 10.02 -7.04 -6.74
N SER A 114 10.13 -8.29 -6.31
CA SER A 114 9.67 -9.46 -7.08
C SER A 114 8.17 -9.75 -6.90
N ILE A 115 7.60 -9.30 -5.77
CA ILE A 115 6.17 -9.46 -5.48
C ILE A 115 5.34 -8.49 -6.31
N LEU A 116 5.77 -7.23 -6.39
CA LEU A 116 5.07 -6.14 -7.06
C LEU A 116 5.19 -6.27 -8.58
#